data_AF-A0A814UVR5-F1
#
_entry.id   AF-A0A814UVR5-F1
#
_cell.length_a   1.000
_cell.length_b   1.000
_cell.length_c   1.000
_cell.angle_alpha   90.00
_cell.angle_beta   90.00
_cell.angle_gamma   90.00
#
_symmetry.space_group_name_H-M   'P 1'
#
loop_
_entity.id
_entity.type
_entity.pdbx_description
1 polymer ?
#
loop_
_entity_poly.entity_id
_entity_poly.type
_entity_poly.pdbx_seq_one_letter_code
_entity_poly.pdbx_strand_id
1 'polypeptide(L)'
;MPTDKAKESAAIAAVDEHINATVHIIGIGSGSTIVPAVKKIAEMVKKDKLDLICVPTSLQARELILSNGLKLGSLIEYQELDLAIDGADEVDEQFNCIKGGGGCQTQEKLVAICAKKFIVVADEKLFMPTDKAKESAAIAAVDEYINANIHIIGIGSGSTIVPAVKKIAEMVKKDKLDLICVPTSLQARELILSNGLKLGSLIEYQELDLAIDGADEVDEQFNCIKGGGGCQTQEKLVAICAKKFIVVADEKTISILSCLLERRISRDHWSLRDLAAKCCKQIIRKYATAIDCLQQRTIDVFYRILSKNNEDYTWPTRYGAFIGLCEMSHKVIIQIVFPLIKQLGEQIQLISDIELSQKITEIVVKYVTIAYRSVHNDNETNEKKLYEDFGSYFAPLIQHNLILLL
;
A
#
# COMPACT_ATOMS: atom_id res chain seq x y z
N MET A 1 -9.83 26.78 0.79
CA MET A 1 -8.56 26.99 1.53
C MET A 1 -8.76 27.24 3.05
N PRO A 2 -9.21 26.25 3.86
CA PRO A 2 -9.12 26.32 5.33
C PRO A 2 -8.04 25.43 5.97
N THR A 3 -7.35 24.59 5.20
CA THR A 3 -6.80 23.34 5.74
C THR A 3 -5.39 23.36 6.32
N ASP A 4 -4.54 24.33 5.98
CA ASP A 4 -3.18 24.39 6.54
C ASP A 4 -3.15 25.00 7.95
N LYS A 5 -4.18 25.78 8.31
CA LYS A 5 -4.25 26.46 9.62
C LYS A 5 -4.46 25.50 10.79
N ALA A 6 -5.23 24.42 10.60
CA ALA A 6 -5.49 23.44 11.64
C ALA A 6 -4.20 22.68 12.00
N LYS A 7 -3.48 22.20 10.98
CA LYS A 7 -2.16 21.58 11.09
C LYS A 7 -1.15 22.48 11.80
N GLU A 8 -1.08 23.74 11.38
CA GLU A 8 -0.20 24.73 12.01
C GLU A 8 -0.58 24.98 13.48
N SER A 9 -1.87 25.12 13.79
CA SER A 9 -2.34 25.36 15.15
C SER A 9 -2.04 24.18 16.09
N ALA A 10 -2.27 22.94 15.64
CA ALA A 10 -1.96 21.73 16.41
C ALA A 10 -0.46 21.60 16.69
N ALA A 11 0.37 21.88 15.67
CA ALA A 11 1.82 21.87 15.80
C ALA A 11 2.33 22.93 16.78
N ILE A 12 1.80 24.16 16.71
CA ILE A 12 2.16 25.25 17.62
C ILE A 12 1.75 24.92 19.06
N ALA A 13 0.53 24.41 19.26
CA ALA A 13 0.04 24.03 20.58
C ALA A 13 0.91 22.93 21.22
N ALA A 14 1.27 21.90 20.45
CA ALA A 14 2.16 20.84 20.92
C ALA A 14 3.53 21.37 21.38
N VAL A 15 4.08 22.36 20.69
CA VAL A 15 5.34 23.00 21.07
C VAL A 15 5.17 23.87 22.32
N ASP A 16 4.16 24.75 22.34
CA ASP A 16 3.93 25.67 23.46
C ASP A 16 3.59 24.95 24.77
N GLU A 17 2.93 23.79 24.71
CA GLU A 17 2.55 23.02 25.90
C GLU A 17 3.67 22.13 26.47
N HIS A 18 4.61 21.68 25.62
CA HIS A 18 5.53 20.61 25.99
C HIS A 18 7.01 20.96 25.88
N ILE A 19 7.37 22.04 25.19
CA ILE A 19 8.76 22.46 25.05
C ILE A 19 8.99 23.68 25.93
N ASN A 20 9.94 23.56 26.86
CA ASN A 20 10.29 24.59 27.83
C ASN A 20 11.77 24.46 28.24
N ALA A 21 12.22 25.26 29.21
CA ALA A 21 13.61 25.30 29.66
C ALA A 21 14.16 23.99 30.26
N THR A 22 13.32 23.03 30.63
CA THR A 22 13.76 21.73 31.16
C THR A 22 13.96 20.67 30.08
N VAL A 23 13.62 20.97 28.83
CA VAL A 23 13.77 20.04 27.70
C VAL A 23 15.10 20.35 27.01
N HIS A 24 16.00 19.37 26.99
CA HIS A 24 17.35 19.53 26.42
C HIS A 24 17.56 18.69 25.17
N ILE A 25 16.96 17.49 25.11
CA ILE A 25 17.13 16.58 23.97
C ILE A 25 15.76 16.20 23.43
N ILE A 26 15.52 16.52 22.15
CA ILE A 26 14.25 16.31 21.48
C ILE A 26 14.38 15.45 20.22
N GLY A 27 13.48 14.49 20.06
CA GLY A 27 13.30 13.76 18.81
C GLY A 27 12.42 14.54 17.85
N ILE A 28 12.85 14.72 16.60
CA ILE A 28 12.12 15.48 15.58
C ILE A 28 11.72 14.57 14.43
N GLY A 29 10.41 14.48 14.24
CA GLY A 29 9.72 13.79 13.16
C GLY A 29 9.96 14.36 11.77
N SER A 30 9.27 13.79 10.78
CA SER A 30 9.29 14.29 9.40
C SER A 30 7.89 14.45 8.82
N GLY A 31 7.82 15.07 7.63
CA GLY A 31 6.58 15.31 6.91
C GLY A 31 5.98 16.71 7.16
N SER A 32 4.93 16.99 6.38
CA SER A 32 4.32 18.33 6.33
C SER A 32 3.74 18.80 7.66
N THR A 33 3.31 17.87 8.52
CA THR A 33 2.70 18.14 9.84
C THR A 33 3.72 18.65 10.85
N ILE A 34 4.99 18.30 10.70
CA ILE A 34 6.06 18.67 11.65
C ILE A 34 6.78 19.96 11.26
N VAL A 35 6.68 20.39 10.00
CA VAL A 35 7.29 21.64 9.52
C VAL A 35 6.92 22.86 10.38
N PRO A 36 5.63 23.10 10.74
CA PRO A 36 5.28 24.24 11.58
C PRO A 36 5.82 24.10 13.01
N ALA A 37 5.87 22.89 13.56
CA ALA A 37 6.42 22.63 14.89
C ALA A 37 7.92 22.99 14.93
N VAL A 38 8.70 22.56 13.94
CA VAL A 38 10.15 22.87 13.90
C VAL A 38 10.41 24.37 13.76
N LYS A 39 9.62 25.08 12.95
CA LYS A 39 9.73 26.54 12.83
C LYS A 39 9.48 27.23 14.18
N LYS A 40 8.41 26.83 14.87
CA LYS A 40 8.06 27.35 16.20
C LYS A 40 9.12 27.04 17.25
N ILE A 41 9.70 25.83 17.23
CA ILE A 41 10.83 25.45 18.09
C ILE A 41 12.03 26.38 17.84
N ALA A 42 12.37 26.64 16.59
CA ALA A 42 13.48 27.54 16.24
C ALA A 42 13.27 28.98 16.73
N GLU A 43 12.03 29.49 16.67
CA GLU A 43 11.68 30.78 17.25
C GLU A 43 11.85 30.80 18.77
N MET A 44 11.34 29.77 19.46
CA MET A 44 11.42 29.63 20.91
C MET A 44 12.87 29.51 21.39
N VAL A 45 13.70 28.70 20.73
CA VAL A 45 15.13 28.56 21.01
C VAL A 45 15.86 29.90 20.91
N LYS A 46 15.56 30.71 19.89
CA LYS A 46 16.17 32.05 19.73
C LYS A 46 15.70 33.04 20.78
N LYS A 47 14.40 33.05 21.07
CA LYS A 47 13.79 34.01 22.00
C LYS A 47 14.19 33.72 23.45
N ASP A 48 14.10 32.46 23.86
CA ASP A 48 14.26 32.04 25.25
C ASP A 48 15.65 31.47 25.53
N LYS A 49 16.54 31.46 24.52
CA LYS A 49 17.93 30.96 24.59
C LYS A 49 18.03 29.54 25.12
N LEU A 50 17.13 28.66 24.66
CA LEU A 50 17.10 27.26 25.04
C LEU A 50 18.33 26.52 24.49
N ASP A 51 18.96 25.70 25.32
CA ASP A 51 20.00 24.76 24.87
C ASP A 51 19.35 23.43 24.50
N LEU A 52 18.95 23.32 23.22
CA LEU A 52 18.16 22.21 22.70
C LEU A 52 18.92 21.46 21.59
N ILE A 53 18.97 20.13 21.70
CA ILE A 53 19.57 19.21 20.74
C ILE A 53 18.47 18.41 20.05
N CYS A 54 18.43 18.45 18.72
CA CYS A 54 17.41 17.79 17.92
C CYS A 54 17.95 16.51 17.27
N VAL A 55 17.36 15.37 17.61
CA VAL A 55 17.66 14.06 17.02
C VAL A 55 16.64 13.76 15.91
N PRO A 56 17.05 13.61 14.64
CA PRO A 56 16.12 13.43 13.53
C PRO A 56 15.60 12.00 13.42
N THR A 57 14.33 11.84 13.00
CA THR A 57 13.76 10.54 12.62
C THR A 57 14.05 10.16 11.16
N SER A 58 14.52 11.10 10.33
CA SER A 58 14.83 10.86 8.91
C SER A 58 15.82 11.88 8.34
N LEU A 59 16.28 11.65 7.11
CA LEU A 59 17.09 12.64 6.38
C LEU A 59 16.32 13.95 6.15
N GLN A 60 15.02 13.87 5.88
CA GLN A 60 14.17 15.04 5.72
C GLN A 60 14.08 15.85 7.03
N ALA A 61 13.89 15.16 8.17
CA ALA A 61 13.90 15.80 9.48
C ALA A 61 15.25 16.47 9.76
N ARG A 62 16.36 15.81 9.41
CA ARG A 62 17.72 16.35 9.54
C ARG A 62 17.88 17.66 8.77
N GLU A 63 17.46 17.70 7.51
CA GLU A 63 17.52 18.92 6.68
C GLU A 63 16.64 20.04 7.25
N LEU A 64 15.46 19.68 7.76
CA LEU A 64 14.54 20.63 8.39
C LEU A 64 15.12 21.26 9.67
N ILE A 65 15.81 20.47 10.51
CA ILE A 65 16.52 20.96 11.70
C ILE A 65 17.61 21.96 11.29
N LEU A 66 18.48 21.55 10.35
CA LEU A 66 19.64 22.35 9.93
C LEU A 66 19.22 23.65 9.25
N SER A 67 18.21 23.61 8.36
CA SER A 67 17.71 24.80 7.66
C SER A 67 17.07 25.83 8.59
N ASN A 68 16.59 25.42 9.77
CA ASN A 68 16.06 26.31 10.79
C ASN A 68 17.10 26.76 11.84
N GLY A 69 18.37 26.33 11.70
CA GLY A 69 19.46 26.73 12.58
C GLY A 69 19.43 26.09 13.97
N LEU A 70 18.80 24.92 14.09
CA LEU A 70 18.75 24.14 15.34
C LEU A 70 19.99 23.24 15.45
N LYS A 71 20.40 22.93 16.69
CA LYS A 71 21.52 22.00 16.92
C LYS A 71 21.09 20.59 16.59
N LEU A 72 21.91 19.89 15.83
CA LEU A 72 21.66 18.50 15.43
C LEU A 72 22.38 17.54 16.38
N GLY A 73 21.71 16.46 16.76
CA GLY A 73 22.29 15.33 17.47
C GLY A 73 21.92 14.00 16.82
N SER A 74 22.38 12.90 17.43
CA SER A 74 22.09 11.53 16.99
C SER A 74 21.79 10.60 18.16
N LEU A 75 21.10 9.48 17.89
CA LEU A 75 20.88 8.43 18.89
C LEU A 75 22.17 7.71 19.33
N ILE A 76 23.26 7.87 18.58
CA ILE A 76 24.57 7.34 18.96
C ILE A 76 25.14 8.16 20.12
N GLU A 77 24.94 9.48 20.08
CA GLU A 77 25.42 10.43 21.10
C GLU A 77 24.45 10.54 22.28
N TYR A 78 23.13 10.46 22.01
CA TYR A 78 22.07 10.68 22.98
C TYR A 78 21.07 9.52 22.97
N GLN A 79 21.19 8.61 23.93
CA GLN A 79 20.37 7.40 24.02
C GLN A 79 19.06 7.59 24.81
N GLU A 80 18.94 8.70 25.55
CA GLU A 80 17.72 9.13 26.24
C GLU A 80 17.32 10.53 25.81
N LEU A 81 16.05 10.70 25.43
CA LEU A 81 15.46 11.94 24.97
C LEU A 81 14.37 12.37 25.94
N ASP A 82 14.23 13.67 26.17
CA ASP A 82 13.20 14.20 27.08
C ASP A 82 11.82 14.07 26.45
N LEU A 83 11.73 14.35 25.15
CA LEU A 83 10.53 14.09 24.37
C LEU A 83 10.85 13.87 22.90
N ALA A 84 9.90 13.31 22.16
CA ALA A 84 9.93 13.27 20.70
C ALA A 84 8.59 13.75 20.16
N ILE A 85 8.65 14.56 19.10
CA ILE A 85 7.47 15.10 18.40
C ILE A 85 7.47 14.58 16.96
N ASP A 86 6.36 13.98 16.55
CA ASP A 86 6.23 13.43 15.19
C ASP A 86 4.79 13.54 14.68
N GLY A 87 4.62 13.37 13.37
CA GLY A 87 3.30 13.29 12.74
C GLY A 87 2.74 11.87 12.75
N ALA A 88 1.45 11.76 12.45
CA ALA A 88 0.79 10.51 12.05
C ALA A 88 0.38 10.56 10.58
N ASP A 89 0.28 9.38 9.96
CA ASP A 89 -0.32 9.22 8.63
C ASP A 89 -1.84 9.07 8.73
N GLU A 90 -2.32 8.35 9.75
CA GLU A 90 -3.74 8.21 10.09
C GLU A 90 -3.90 8.11 11.61
N VAL A 91 -5.03 8.60 12.12
CA VAL A 91 -5.42 8.56 13.54
C VAL A 91 -6.87 8.10 13.64
N ASP A 92 -7.14 7.16 14.54
CA ASP A 92 -8.52 6.72 14.80
C ASP A 92 -9.19 7.50 15.95
N GLU A 93 -10.47 7.25 16.19
CA GLU A 93 -11.24 7.89 17.27
C GLU A 93 -10.72 7.58 18.68
N GLN A 94 -9.90 6.54 18.83
CA GLN A 94 -9.26 6.14 20.08
C GLN A 94 -7.84 6.71 20.22
N PHE A 95 -7.41 7.57 19.29
CA PHE A 95 -6.07 8.15 19.20
C PHE A 95 -4.95 7.13 18.91
N ASN A 96 -5.29 5.95 18.39
CA ASN A 96 -4.27 5.06 17.82
C ASN A 96 -3.76 5.67 16.52
N CYS A 97 -2.44 5.64 16.33
CA CYS A 97 -1.78 6.28 15.19
C CYS A 97 -1.17 5.25 14.26
N ILE A 98 -1.42 5.37 12.96
CA ILE A 98 -0.66 4.69 11.91
C ILE A 98 0.46 5.63 11.47
N LYS A 99 1.68 5.06 11.39
CA LYS A 99 2.91 5.76 11.02
C LYS A 99 3.78 4.92 10.09
N GLY A 100 4.45 5.56 9.15
CA GLY A 100 5.46 4.98 8.28
C GLY A 100 5.38 5.40 6.81
N GLY A 101 4.48 6.31 6.43
CA GLY A 101 4.30 6.81 5.07
C GLY A 101 5.55 7.45 4.46
N GLY A 102 6.47 7.95 5.32
CA GLY A 102 7.77 8.48 4.91
C GLY A 102 8.90 7.45 4.74
N GLY A 103 8.64 6.15 4.97
CA GLY A 103 9.63 5.08 4.77
C GLY A 103 10.77 5.04 5.80
N CYS A 104 10.66 5.78 6.91
CA CYS A 104 11.71 5.90 7.94
C CYS A 104 11.33 5.20 9.28
N GLN A 105 10.41 4.23 9.22
CA GLN A 105 9.73 3.66 10.39
C GLN A 105 10.67 3.10 11.47
N THR A 106 11.81 2.50 11.10
CA THR A 106 12.77 1.97 12.08
C THR A 106 13.38 3.10 12.92
N GLN A 107 13.82 4.18 12.28
CA GLN A 107 14.42 5.32 12.96
C GLN A 107 13.37 6.09 13.77
N GLU A 108 12.16 6.27 13.23
CA GLU A 108 11.01 6.83 13.97
C GLU A 108 10.74 6.06 15.27
N LYS A 109 10.71 4.72 15.21
CA LYS A 109 10.50 3.87 16.39
C LYS A 109 11.65 3.98 17.39
N LEU A 110 12.90 4.00 16.94
CA LEU A 110 14.05 4.13 17.83
C LEU A 110 14.01 5.47 18.58
N VAL A 111 13.74 6.57 17.89
CA VAL A 111 13.61 7.90 18.50
C VAL A 111 12.43 7.94 19.48
N ALA A 112 11.29 7.33 19.14
CA ALA A 112 10.12 7.27 20.02
C ALA A 112 10.39 6.42 21.28
N ILE A 113 11.07 5.29 21.16
CA ILE A 113 11.42 4.40 22.30
C ILE A 113 12.42 5.09 23.24
N CYS A 114 13.38 5.83 22.70
CA CYS A 114 14.36 6.56 23.50
C CYS A 114 13.78 7.82 24.17
N ALA A 115 12.56 8.25 23.82
CA ALA A 115 11.93 9.44 24.38
C ALA A 115 11.06 9.12 25.61
N LYS A 116 11.22 9.90 26.69
CA LYS A 116 10.38 9.79 27.90
C LYS A 116 8.92 10.15 27.61
N LYS A 117 8.68 11.05 26.65
CA LYS A 117 7.36 11.46 26.20
C LYS A 117 7.30 11.49 24.68
N PHE A 118 6.32 10.83 24.09
CA PHE A 118 6.09 10.87 22.64
C PHE A 118 4.82 11.67 22.34
N ILE A 119 4.96 12.72 21.53
CA ILE A 119 3.88 13.63 21.16
C ILE A 119 3.61 13.45 19.67
N VAL A 120 2.36 13.13 19.35
CA VAL A 120 1.91 13.02 17.97
C VAL A 120 1.10 14.27 17.62
N VAL A 121 1.54 14.96 16.56
CA VAL A 121 0.80 16.08 15.99
C VAL A 121 -0.08 15.56 14.87
N ALA A 122 -1.39 15.79 14.99
CA ALA A 122 -2.36 15.45 13.97
C ALA A 122 -3.41 16.56 13.81
N ASP A 123 -3.92 16.74 12.59
CA ASP A 123 -5.09 17.57 12.29
C ASP A 123 -6.34 16.70 12.08
N GLU A 124 -7.51 17.33 12.06
CA GLU A 124 -8.82 16.68 11.88
C GLU A 124 -8.94 15.84 10.60
N LYS A 125 -8.04 16.02 9.62
CA LYS A 125 -8.03 15.23 8.39
C LYS A 125 -7.37 13.88 8.55
N LEU A 126 -6.42 13.78 9.50
CA LEU A 126 -5.78 12.52 9.85
C LEU A 126 -6.73 11.66 10.68
N PHE A 127 -7.75 12.26 11.31
CA PHE A 127 -8.86 11.52 11.87
C PHE A 127 -9.69 10.91 10.74
N MET A 128 -9.55 9.60 10.57
CA MET A 128 -10.43 8.90 9.65
C MET A 128 -11.85 8.91 10.22
N PRO A 129 -12.86 9.40 9.48
CA PRO A 129 -14.22 8.98 9.73
C PRO A 129 -14.22 7.45 9.60
N THR A 130 -14.89 6.73 10.51
CA THR A 130 -15.20 5.32 10.32
C THR A 130 -15.67 5.14 8.86
N ASP A 131 -14.89 4.41 8.05
CA ASP A 131 -15.07 4.38 6.60
C ASP A 131 -16.47 3.80 6.34
N LYS A 132 -17.44 4.66 5.98
CA LYS A 132 -18.87 4.28 5.90
C LYS A 132 -19.09 3.08 4.99
N ALA A 133 -18.23 2.90 4.00
CA ALA A 133 -18.22 1.73 3.13
C ALA A 133 -17.82 0.46 3.90
N LYS A 134 -16.73 0.49 4.68
CA LYS A 134 -16.31 -0.63 5.56
C LYS A 134 -17.40 -0.95 6.58
N GLU A 135 -17.99 0.07 7.19
CA GLU A 135 -19.08 -0.09 8.14
C GLU A 135 -20.31 -0.73 7.49
N SER A 136 -20.73 -0.23 6.33
CA SER A 136 -21.90 -0.78 5.61
C SER A 136 -21.67 -2.23 5.17
N ALA A 137 -20.48 -2.54 4.65
CA ALA A 137 -20.11 -3.90 4.25
C ALA A 137 -20.06 -4.86 5.44
N ALA A 138 -19.48 -4.42 6.57
CA ALA A 138 -19.42 -5.18 7.81
C ALA A 138 -20.81 -5.47 8.37
N ILE A 139 -21.69 -4.46 8.41
CA ILE A 139 -23.07 -4.62 8.89
C ILE A 139 -23.84 -5.58 7.98
N ALA A 140 -23.73 -5.42 6.66
CA ALA A 140 -24.39 -6.29 5.69
C ALA A 140 -23.94 -7.75 5.83
N ALA A 141 -22.63 -8.00 5.96
CA ALA A 141 -22.09 -9.34 6.18
C ALA A 141 -22.63 -10.00 7.46
N VAL A 142 -22.75 -9.22 8.55
CA VAL A 142 -23.31 -9.70 9.80
C VAL A 142 -24.81 -9.99 9.68
N ASP A 143 -25.59 -9.07 9.10
CA ASP A 143 -27.04 -9.24 8.92
C ASP A 143 -27.39 -10.41 7.99
N GLU A 144 -26.54 -10.73 7.00
CA GLU A 144 -26.76 -11.83 6.07
C GLU A 144 -26.37 -13.20 6.64
N TYR A 145 -25.24 -13.29 7.35
CA TYR A 145 -24.63 -14.58 7.70
C TYR A 145 -24.77 -14.99 9.15
N ILE A 146 -25.06 -14.08 10.07
CA ILE A 146 -25.14 -14.39 11.50
C ILE A 146 -26.60 -14.54 11.90
N ASN A 147 -26.94 -15.71 12.44
CA ASN A 147 -28.29 -16.08 12.85
C ASN A 147 -28.24 -17.16 13.94
N ALA A 148 -29.40 -17.62 14.40
CA ALA A 148 -29.55 -18.59 15.49
C ALA A 148 -28.87 -19.96 15.26
N ASN A 149 -28.50 -20.30 14.02
CA ASN A 149 -27.82 -21.57 13.71
C ASN A 149 -26.28 -21.46 13.77
N ILE A 150 -25.75 -20.26 14.01
CA ILE A 150 -24.31 -20.02 14.13
C ILE A 150 -23.96 -20.02 15.61
N HIS A 151 -23.07 -20.93 16.02
CA HIS A 151 -22.67 -21.08 17.42
C HIS A 151 -21.21 -20.73 17.66
N ILE A 152 -20.33 -20.99 16.70
CA ILE A 152 -18.89 -20.71 16.81
C ILE A 152 -18.44 -19.90 15.60
N ILE A 153 -17.91 -18.69 15.86
CA ILE A 153 -17.47 -17.76 14.83
C ILE A 153 -16.00 -17.36 15.01
N GLY A 154 -15.26 -17.33 13.91
CA GLY A 154 -13.93 -16.75 13.82
C GLY A 154 -14.01 -15.24 13.63
N ILE A 155 -13.32 -14.46 14.46
CA ILE A 155 -13.32 -13.00 14.40
C ILE A 155 -11.95 -12.51 13.96
N GLY A 156 -11.95 -11.86 12.81
CA GLY A 156 -10.83 -11.22 12.16
C GLY A 156 -10.23 -10.03 12.91
N SER A 157 -9.29 -9.34 12.25
CA SER A 157 -8.54 -8.22 12.81
C SER A 157 -8.58 -6.99 11.89
N GLY A 158 -8.20 -5.83 12.42
CA GLY A 158 -8.14 -4.58 11.66
C GLY A 158 -9.42 -3.74 11.68
N SER A 159 -9.31 -2.53 11.14
CA SER A 159 -10.35 -1.49 11.21
C SER A 159 -11.66 -1.88 10.53
N THR A 160 -11.60 -2.74 9.51
CA THR A 160 -12.78 -3.22 8.78
C THR A 160 -13.66 -4.17 9.61
N ILE A 161 -13.10 -4.84 10.63
CA ILE A 161 -13.83 -5.79 11.48
C ILE A 161 -14.45 -5.15 12.72
N VAL A 162 -14.00 -3.96 13.13
CA VAL A 162 -14.55 -3.25 14.28
C VAL A 162 -16.07 -3.05 14.18
N PRO A 163 -16.64 -2.57 13.06
CA PRO A 163 -18.09 -2.42 12.94
C PRO A 163 -18.84 -3.76 12.96
N ALA A 164 -18.25 -4.82 12.39
CA ALA A 164 -18.84 -6.16 12.40
C ALA A 164 -18.99 -6.67 13.84
N VAL A 165 -17.94 -6.54 14.67
CA VAL A 165 -17.99 -7.02 16.06
C VAL A 165 -19.01 -6.24 16.89
N LYS A 166 -19.09 -4.91 16.73
CA LYS A 166 -20.12 -4.09 17.39
C LYS A 166 -21.53 -4.56 17.04
N LYS A 167 -21.80 -4.78 15.75
CA LYS A 167 -23.10 -5.27 15.27
C LYS A 167 -23.42 -6.69 15.77
N ILE A 168 -22.43 -7.59 15.83
CA ILE A 168 -22.57 -8.93 16.42
C ILE A 168 -22.99 -8.82 17.88
N ALA A 169 -22.33 -7.96 18.65
CA ALA A 169 -22.66 -7.77 20.07
C ALA A 169 -24.08 -7.24 20.30
N GLU A 170 -24.56 -6.35 19.44
CA GLU A 170 -25.96 -5.89 19.45
C GLU A 170 -26.93 -7.04 19.16
N MET A 171 -26.66 -7.83 18.13
CA MET A 171 -27.49 -8.97 17.74
C MET A 171 -27.54 -10.06 18.80
N VAL A 172 -26.38 -10.40 19.40
CA VAL A 172 -26.29 -11.36 20.51
C VAL A 172 -27.15 -10.92 21.69
N LYS A 173 -27.14 -9.62 22.05
CA LYS A 173 -27.97 -9.08 23.14
C LYS A 173 -29.46 -9.09 22.80
N LYS A 174 -29.81 -8.67 21.58
CA LYS A 174 -31.20 -8.54 21.13
C LYS A 174 -31.87 -9.90 20.96
N ASP A 175 -31.19 -10.82 20.28
CA ASP A 175 -31.75 -12.11 19.86
C ASP A 175 -31.35 -13.26 20.79
N LYS A 176 -30.57 -12.96 21.85
CA LYS A 176 -30.09 -13.92 22.86
C LYS A 176 -29.33 -15.09 22.25
N LEU A 177 -28.48 -14.81 21.27
CA LEU A 177 -27.67 -15.82 20.59
C LEU A 177 -26.61 -16.38 21.56
N ASP A 178 -26.45 -17.70 21.57
CA ASP A 178 -25.33 -18.35 22.26
C ASP A 178 -24.16 -18.51 21.28
N LEU A 179 -23.33 -17.46 21.20
CA LEU A 179 -22.25 -17.33 20.22
C LEU A 179 -20.89 -17.28 20.91
N ILE A 180 -19.96 -18.13 20.45
CA ILE A 180 -18.56 -18.18 20.88
C ILE A 180 -17.68 -17.58 19.79
N CYS A 181 -16.80 -16.64 20.16
CA CYS A 181 -15.92 -15.92 19.24
C CYS A 181 -14.47 -16.37 19.41
N VAL A 182 -13.87 -16.90 18.33
CA VAL A 182 -12.46 -17.32 18.26
C VAL A 182 -11.65 -16.23 17.55
N PRO A 183 -10.68 -15.57 18.21
CA PRO A 183 -9.97 -14.43 17.63
C PRO A 183 -8.85 -14.83 16.66
N THR A 184 -8.61 -14.01 15.64
CA THR A 184 -7.43 -14.12 14.75
C THR A 184 -6.18 -13.39 15.26
N SER A 185 -6.30 -12.57 16.31
CA SER A 185 -5.16 -11.85 16.91
C SER A 185 -5.44 -11.42 18.35
N LEU A 186 -4.43 -10.82 19.01
CA LEU A 186 -4.62 -10.16 20.30
C LEU A 186 -5.57 -8.96 20.20
N GLN A 187 -5.50 -8.18 19.12
CA GLN A 187 -6.41 -7.07 18.87
C GLN A 187 -7.87 -7.57 18.77
N ALA A 188 -8.10 -8.64 18.00
CA ALA A 188 -9.41 -9.26 17.87
C ALA A 188 -9.93 -9.79 19.21
N ARG A 189 -9.05 -10.39 20.01
CA ARG A 189 -9.37 -10.87 21.37
C ARG A 189 -9.86 -9.73 22.26
N GLU A 190 -9.16 -8.61 22.28
CA GLU A 190 -9.55 -7.43 23.07
C GLU A 190 -10.87 -6.83 22.57
N LEU A 191 -11.07 -6.80 21.25
CA LEU A 191 -12.30 -6.32 20.64
C LEU A 191 -13.52 -7.18 21.02
N ILE A 192 -13.37 -8.51 21.06
CA ILE A 192 -14.42 -9.43 21.53
C ILE A 192 -14.77 -9.15 23.00
N LEU A 193 -13.75 -9.09 23.87
CA LEU A 193 -13.94 -8.92 25.31
C LEU A 193 -14.55 -7.57 25.66
N SER A 194 -14.08 -6.49 25.04
CA SER A 194 -14.59 -5.12 25.27
C SER A 194 -16.06 -4.95 24.84
N ASN A 195 -16.56 -5.78 23.91
CA ASN A 195 -17.96 -5.78 23.49
C ASN A 195 -18.85 -6.78 24.26
N GLY A 196 -18.28 -7.50 25.25
CA GLY A 196 -19.02 -8.43 26.10
C GLY A 196 -19.43 -9.73 25.40
N LEU A 197 -18.70 -10.13 24.36
CA LEU A 197 -18.91 -11.39 23.64
C LEU A 197 -18.15 -12.54 24.34
N LYS A 198 -18.65 -13.77 24.19
CA LYS A 198 -17.99 -14.96 24.76
C LYS A 198 -16.75 -15.28 23.94
N LEU A 199 -15.62 -15.41 24.61
CA LEU A 199 -14.35 -15.75 23.99
C LEU A 199 -14.13 -17.26 23.96
N GLY A 200 -13.62 -17.78 22.85
CA GLY A 200 -13.13 -19.15 22.71
C GLY A 200 -11.76 -19.21 22.03
N SER A 201 -11.26 -20.42 21.82
CA SER A 201 -9.99 -20.67 21.15
C SER A 201 -10.06 -21.85 20.18
N LEU A 202 -9.12 -21.93 19.23
CA LEU A 202 -8.97 -23.09 18.35
C LEU A 202 -8.57 -24.39 19.08
N ILE A 203 -8.08 -24.27 20.33
CA ILE A 203 -7.78 -25.43 21.18
C ILE A 203 -9.08 -26.08 21.64
N GLU A 204 -10.07 -25.27 22.01
CA GLU A 204 -11.37 -25.71 22.50
C GLU A 204 -12.33 -26.05 21.34
N TYR A 205 -12.23 -25.32 20.23
CA TYR A 205 -13.16 -25.39 19.10
C TYR A 205 -12.40 -25.53 17.78
N GLN A 206 -12.34 -26.74 17.24
CA GLN A 206 -11.57 -27.06 16.03
C GLN A 206 -12.37 -26.89 14.73
N GLU A 207 -13.71 -26.79 14.83
CA GLU A 207 -14.61 -26.52 13.73
C GLU A 207 -15.47 -25.29 14.05
N LEU A 208 -15.47 -24.32 13.14
CA LEU A 208 -16.21 -23.07 13.26
C LEU A 208 -17.29 -23.03 12.18
N ASP A 209 -18.45 -22.47 12.50
CA ASP A 209 -19.54 -22.35 11.53
C ASP A 209 -19.24 -21.27 10.48
N LEU A 210 -18.58 -20.21 10.92
CA LEU A 210 -18.26 -19.04 10.11
C LEU A 210 -16.95 -18.43 10.59
N ALA A 211 -16.21 -17.76 9.72
CA ALA A 211 -15.21 -16.77 10.11
C ALA A 211 -15.43 -15.49 9.29
N ILE A 212 -15.31 -14.34 9.94
CA ILE A 212 -15.41 -13.02 9.30
C ILE A 212 -14.10 -12.28 9.47
N ASP A 213 -13.49 -11.81 8.39
CA ASP A 213 -12.21 -11.10 8.45
C ASP A 213 -12.07 -10.04 7.35
N GLY A 214 -11.15 -9.09 7.54
CA GLY A 214 -10.81 -8.09 6.53
C GLY A 214 -9.83 -8.63 5.48
N ALA A 215 -9.65 -7.88 4.40
CA ALA A 215 -8.57 -8.10 3.43
C ALA A 215 -7.83 -6.79 3.12
N ASP A 216 -6.55 -6.92 2.79
CA ASP A 216 -5.71 -5.79 2.34
C ASP A 216 -5.91 -5.52 0.84
N GLU A 217 -6.08 -6.58 0.05
CA GLU A 217 -6.50 -6.52 -1.36
C GLU A 217 -7.45 -7.66 -1.68
N VAL A 218 -8.43 -7.42 -2.56
CA VAL A 218 -9.33 -8.44 -3.10
C VAL A 218 -9.35 -8.32 -4.62
N ASP A 219 -9.19 -9.43 -5.33
CA ASP A 219 -9.36 -9.48 -6.78
C ASP A 219 -10.80 -9.90 -7.19
N GLU A 220 -11.13 -9.80 -8.48
CA GLU A 220 -12.46 -10.16 -9.00
C GLU A 220 -12.83 -11.64 -8.82
N GLN A 221 -11.84 -12.51 -8.59
CA GLN A 221 -12.04 -13.94 -8.32
C GLN A 221 -12.19 -14.22 -6.82
N PHE A 222 -12.27 -13.16 -6.00
CA PHE A 222 -12.32 -13.21 -4.54
C PHE A 222 -11.07 -13.82 -3.89
N ASN A 223 -9.93 -13.83 -4.60
CA ASN A 223 -8.64 -14.09 -3.97
C ASN A 223 -8.26 -12.87 -3.13
N CYS A 224 -7.76 -13.14 -1.92
CA CYS A 224 -7.45 -12.09 -0.96
C CYS A 224 -5.96 -12.07 -0.63
N ILE A 225 -5.39 -10.86 -0.56
CA ILE A 225 -4.14 -10.59 0.14
C ILE A 225 -4.50 -10.10 1.54
N LYS A 226 -3.85 -10.66 2.55
CA LYS A 226 -4.10 -10.41 3.99
C LYS A 226 -2.79 -10.30 4.76
N GLY A 227 -2.85 -9.88 6.01
CA GLY A 227 -1.69 -9.90 6.90
C GLY A 227 -0.94 -8.58 7.03
N GLY A 228 -1.49 -7.47 6.52
CA GLY A 228 -1.01 -6.12 6.83
C GLY A 228 -0.89 -5.83 8.33
N GLY A 229 -1.71 -6.51 9.16
CA GLY A 229 -1.67 -6.45 10.62
C GLY A 229 -0.72 -7.46 11.31
N GLY A 230 0.08 -8.23 10.55
CA GLY A 230 1.07 -9.15 11.12
C GLY A 230 0.51 -10.43 11.77
N CYS A 231 -0.77 -10.75 11.56
CA CYS A 231 -1.48 -11.87 12.22
C CYS A 231 -1.83 -13.03 11.27
N GLN A 232 -1.22 -13.07 10.07
CA GLN A 232 -1.64 -13.91 8.95
C GLN A 232 -1.73 -15.41 9.27
N THR A 233 -0.81 -15.95 10.09
CA THR A 233 -0.83 -17.38 10.46
C THR A 233 -2.11 -17.75 11.20
N GLN A 234 -2.47 -16.96 12.20
CA GLN A 234 -3.66 -17.21 13.01
C GLN A 234 -4.94 -16.91 12.21
N GLU A 235 -4.94 -15.85 11.38
CA GLU A 235 -6.03 -15.58 10.43
C GLU A 235 -6.30 -16.78 9.52
N LYS A 236 -5.25 -17.38 8.96
CA LYS A 236 -5.37 -18.54 8.07
C LYS A 236 -5.82 -19.80 8.81
N LEU A 237 -5.35 -20.04 10.03
CA LEU A 237 -5.82 -21.17 10.84
C LEU A 237 -7.32 -21.07 11.14
N VAL A 238 -7.78 -19.90 11.60
CA VAL A 238 -9.20 -19.65 11.87
C VAL A 238 -10.04 -19.79 10.59
N ALA A 239 -9.56 -19.27 9.45
CA ALA A 239 -10.25 -19.38 8.18
C ALA A 239 -10.36 -20.84 7.68
N ILE A 240 -9.31 -21.66 7.86
CA ILE A 240 -9.31 -23.08 7.47
C ILE A 240 -10.27 -23.90 8.35
N CYS A 241 -10.36 -23.57 9.64
CA CYS A 241 -11.27 -24.26 10.56
C CYS A 241 -12.74 -23.83 10.38
N ALA A 242 -13.03 -22.79 9.59
CA ALA A 242 -14.38 -22.30 9.34
C ALA A 242 -15.04 -22.96 8.12
N LYS A 243 -16.29 -23.41 8.27
CA LYS A 243 -17.10 -23.94 7.16
C LYS A 243 -17.36 -22.89 6.08
N LYS A 244 -17.43 -21.62 6.47
CA LYS A 244 -17.57 -20.48 5.57
C LYS A 244 -16.69 -19.33 6.01
N PHE A 245 -15.96 -18.74 5.07
CA PHE A 245 -15.10 -17.59 5.30
C PHE A 245 -15.66 -16.37 4.58
N ILE A 246 -16.01 -15.33 5.33
CA ILE A 246 -16.58 -14.08 4.84
C ILE A 246 -15.52 -13.00 4.91
N VAL A 247 -15.23 -12.40 3.76
CA VAL A 247 -14.29 -11.30 3.66
C VAL A 247 -15.07 -9.99 3.59
N VAL A 248 -14.75 -9.05 4.48
CA VAL A 248 -15.29 -7.69 4.46
C VAL A 248 -14.24 -6.76 3.91
N ALA A 249 -14.57 -6.05 2.84
CA ALA A 249 -13.68 -5.10 2.17
C ALA A 249 -14.46 -3.89 1.66
N ASP A 250 -13.76 -2.78 1.43
CA ASP A 250 -14.32 -1.57 0.81
C ASP A 250 -13.88 -1.42 -0.66
N GLU A 251 -14.39 -0.39 -1.34
CA GLU A 251 -14.02 -0.08 -2.73
C GLU A 251 -12.57 0.35 -2.93
N LYS A 252 -11.83 0.68 -1.85
CA LYS A 252 -10.42 1.09 -1.92
C LYS A 252 -9.48 -0.12 -1.85
N THR A 253 -10.02 -1.28 -1.50
CA THR A 253 -9.32 -2.57 -1.42
C THR A 253 -9.12 -3.16 -2.84
N ILE A 254 -8.71 -2.32 -3.80
CA ILE A 254 -8.47 -2.70 -5.19
C ILE A 254 -7.04 -3.20 -5.29
N SER A 255 -6.87 -4.42 -5.80
CA SER A 255 -5.52 -4.94 -6.02
C SER A 255 -4.73 -4.06 -6.99
N ILE A 256 -3.41 -3.90 -6.75
CA ILE A 256 -2.50 -3.31 -7.73
C ILE A 256 -2.61 -4.02 -9.09
N LEU A 257 -2.93 -5.31 -9.06
CA LEU A 257 -3.20 -6.10 -10.24
C LEU A 257 -4.49 -5.66 -10.94
N SER A 258 -5.59 -5.39 -10.23
CA SER A 258 -6.81 -4.83 -10.80
C SER A 258 -6.59 -3.44 -11.41
N CYS A 259 -5.78 -2.57 -10.77
CA CYS A 259 -5.37 -1.29 -11.36
C CYS A 259 -4.67 -1.45 -12.72
N LEU A 260 -3.83 -2.47 -12.86
CA LEU A 260 -3.12 -2.78 -14.11
C LEU A 260 -4.05 -3.37 -15.17
N LEU A 261 -5.00 -4.21 -14.76
CA LEU A 261 -5.74 -5.07 -15.67
C LEU A 261 -7.15 -4.54 -16.05
N GLU A 262 -7.73 -3.58 -15.33
CA GLU A 262 -9.14 -3.20 -15.54
C GLU A 262 -9.44 -1.73 -15.86
N ARG A 263 -10.59 -1.52 -16.52
CA ARG A 263 -11.00 -0.32 -17.26
C ARG A 263 -11.47 0.89 -16.42
N ARG A 264 -11.33 0.90 -15.09
CA ARG A 264 -12.06 1.85 -14.24
C ARG A 264 -11.25 2.56 -13.17
N ILE A 265 -10.27 3.39 -13.54
CA ILE A 265 -9.77 4.44 -12.61
C ILE A 265 -9.34 5.72 -13.34
N SER A 266 -10.14 6.79 -13.19
CA SER A 266 -9.86 8.21 -13.53
C SER A 266 -9.61 8.62 -14.99
N ARG A 267 -9.69 9.93 -15.28
CA ARG A 267 -9.59 10.55 -16.62
C ARG A 267 -8.27 10.29 -17.38
N ASP A 268 -7.21 9.82 -16.70
CA ASP A 268 -5.95 9.41 -17.34
C ASP A 268 -5.52 8.00 -16.89
N HIS A 269 -6.21 7.00 -17.45
CA HIS A 269 -5.98 5.58 -17.17
C HIS A 269 -4.56 5.08 -17.48
N TRP A 270 -3.80 5.80 -18.31
CA TRP A 270 -2.47 5.42 -18.77
C TRP A 270 -1.41 5.66 -17.69
N SER A 271 -1.36 6.89 -17.17
CA SER A 271 -0.41 7.27 -16.11
C SER A 271 -0.60 6.44 -14.84
N LEU A 272 -1.84 6.04 -14.55
CA LEU A 272 -2.12 5.18 -13.42
C LEU A 272 -1.58 3.75 -13.60
N ARG A 273 -1.66 3.19 -14.82
CA ARG A 273 -1.08 1.86 -15.11
C ARG A 273 0.44 1.88 -15.01
N ASP A 274 1.07 2.96 -15.47
CA ASP A 274 2.50 3.17 -15.31
C ASP A 274 2.91 3.21 -13.83
N LEU A 275 2.14 3.92 -13.00
CA LEU A 275 2.36 3.94 -11.56
C LEU A 275 2.16 2.56 -10.93
N ALA A 276 1.06 1.87 -11.26
CA ALA A 276 0.75 0.55 -10.74
C ALA A 276 1.83 -0.49 -11.12
N ALA A 277 2.38 -0.41 -12.33
CA ALA A 277 3.45 -1.31 -12.77
C ALA A 277 4.75 -1.06 -11.99
N LYS A 278 5.09 0.21 -11.73
CA LYS A 278 6.23 0.58 -10.88
C LYS A 278 6.03 0.09 -9.43
N CYS A 279 4.82 0.18 -8.89
CA CYS A 279 4.49 -0.37 -7.58
C CYS A 279 4.63 -1.90 -7.56
N CYS A 280 4.08 -2.59 -8.57
CA CYS A 280 4.19 -4.05 -8.70
C CYS A 280 5.65 -4.51 -8.75
N LYS A 281 6.51 -3.82 -9.52
CA LYS A 281 7.96 -4.05 -9.55
C LYS A 281 8.62 -3.89 -8.18
N GLN A 282 8.27 -2.83 -7.43
CA GLN A 282 8.83 -2.60 -6.09
C GLN A 282 8.41 -3.71 -5.11
N ILE A 283 7.15 -4.15 -5.16
CA ILE A 283 6.64 -5.25 -4.36
C ILE A 283 7.38 -6.55 -4.69
N ILE A 284 7.48 -6.91 -5.96
CA ILE A 284 8.21 -8.11 -6.38
C ILE A 284 9.67 -8.03 -5.94
N ARG A 285 10.35 -6.90 -6.13
CA ARG A 285 11.73 -6.72 -5.66
C ARG A 285 11.88 -6.87 -4.15
N LYS A 286 10.93 -6.36 -3.37
CA LYS A 286 10.97 -6.36 -1.91
C LYS A 286 10.59 -7.71 -1.31
N TYR A 287 9.66 -8.44 -1.93
CA TYR A 287 9.06 -9.65 -1.38
C TYR A 287 9.35 -10.94 -2.16
N ALA A 288 10.18 -10.90 -3.22
CA ALA A 288 10.53 -12.07 -4.02
C ALA A 288 11.14 -13.23 -3.20
N THR A 289 11.76 -12.94 -2.06
CA THR A 289 12.35 -13.94 -1.16
C THR A 289 11.39 -14.40 -0.05
N ALA A 290 10.32 -13.64 0.20
CA ALA A 290 9.37 -13.89 1.29
C ALA A 290 8.09 -14.58 0.81
N ILE A 291 7.74 -14.41 -0.48
CA ILE A 291 6.54 -14.98 -1.11
C ILE A 291 7.00 -15.81 -2.31
N ASP A 292 7.04 -17.12 -2.14
CA ASP A 292 7.47 -18.06 -3.18
C ASP A 292 6.69 -17.83 -4.49
N CYS A 293 7.45 -17.66 -5.57
CA CYS A 293 6.96 -17.57 -6.95
C CYS A 293 6.07 -16.35 -7.28
N LEU A 294 6.05 -15.28 -6.46
CA LEU A 294 5.27 -14.06 -6.74
C LEU A 294 5.58 -13.46 -8.12
N GLN A 295 6.86 -13.39 -8.47
CA GLN A 295 7.32 -12.89 -9.77
C GLN A 295 6.78 -13.76 -10.92
N GLN A 296 6.91 -15.08 -10.81
CA GLN A 296 6.49 -16.01 -11.86
C GLN A 296 4.97 -15.96 -12.07
N ARG A 297 4.19 -15.95 -10.98
CA ARG A 297 2.72 -15.85 -11.07
C ARG A 297 2.28 -14.55 -11.75
N THR A 298 2.94 -13.43 -11.41
CA THR A 298 2.65 -12.13 -12.02
C THR A 298 2.97 -12.13 -13.51
N ILE A 299 4.11 -12.70 -13.89
CA ILE A 299 4.51 -12.89 -15.28
C ILE A 299 3.48 -13.73 -16.03
N ASP A 300 3.03 -14.86 -15.46
CA ASP A 300 2.06 -15.77 -16.09
C ASP A 300 0.72 -15.09 -16.36
N VAL A 301 0.27 -14.21 -15.44
CA VAL A 301 -0.95 -13.41 -15.63
C VAL A 301 -0.79 -12.43 -16.79
N PHE A 302 0.27 -11.62 -16.80
CA PHE A 302 0.47 -10.64 -17.87
C PHE A 302 0.71 -11.30 -19.24
N TYR A 303 1.48 -12.38 -19.27
CA TYR A 303 1.72 -13.14 -20.49
C TYR A 303 0.41 -13.69 -21.07
N ARG A 304 -0.48 -14.25 -20.24
CA ARG A 304 -1.78 -14.78 -20.67
C ARG A 304 -2.67 -13.71 -21.33
N ILE A 305 -2.59 -12.47 -20.85
CA ILE A 305 -3.35 -11.33 -21.37
C ILE A 305 -2.79 -10.87 -22.72
N LEU A 306 -1.47 -10.88 -22.88
CA LEU A 306 -0.81 -10.44 -24.12
C LEU A 306 -0.80 -11.51 -25.23
N SER A 307 -0.69 -12.79 -24.87
CA SER A 307 -0.57 -13.91 -25.82
C SER A 307 -1.88 -14.34 -26.45
N LYS A 308 -3.02 -14.12 -25.78
CA LYS A 308 -4.33 -14.56 -26.30
C LYS A 308 -4.77 -13.70 -27.49
N ASN A 309 -5.17 -14.37 -28.57
CA ASN A 309 -5.73 -13.77 -29.79
C ASN A 309 -7.18 -13.27 -29.66
N ASN A 310 -7.81 -13.43 -28.48
CA ASN A 310 -9.24 -13.18 -28.33
C ASN A 310 -9.59 -11.74 -27.93
N GLU A 311 -10.81 -11.35 -28.32
CA GLU A 311 -11.57 -10.17 -27.90
C GLU A 311 -11.80 -10.06 -26.38
N ASP A 312 -11.40 -11.09 -25.61
CA ASP A 312 -11.55 -11.20 -24.16
C ASP A 312 -10.93 -10.03 -23.39
N TYR A 313 -9.88 -9.38 -23.93
CA TYR A 313 -9.16 -8.30 -23.26
C TYR A 313 -9.03 -7.03 -24.11
N THR A 314 -9.37 -5.90 -23.48
CA THR A 314 -9.31 -4.57 -24.07
C THR A 314 -7.86 -4.09 -24.26
N TRP A 315 -7.62 -3.19 -25.20
CA TRP A 315 -6.29 -2.59 -25.41
C TRP A 315 -5.69 -1.88 -24.19
N PRO A 316 -6.46 -1.15 -23.36
CA PRO A 316 -5.94 -0.63 -22.09
C PRO A 316 -5.48 -1.72 -21.10
N THR A 317 -6.14 -2.88 -21.08
CA THR A 317 -5.73 -4.04 -20.27
C THR A 317 -4.43 -4.64 -20.81
N ARG A 318 -4.34 -4.83 -22.13
CA ARG A 318 -3.12 -5.31 -22.82
C ARG A 318 -1.95 -4.35 -22.59
N TYR A 319 -2.18 -3.04 -22.62
CA TYR A 319 -1.17 -2.04 -22.31
C TYR A 319 -0.65 -2.18 -20.87
N GLY A 320 -1.53 -2.31 -19.88
CA GLY A 320 -1.12 -2.49 -18.49
C GLY A 320 -0.28 -3.75 -18.28
N ALA A 321 -0.67 -4.87 -18.93
CA ALA A 321 0.10 -6.10 -18.91
C ALA A 321 1.48 -5.95 -19.59
N PHE A 322 1.56 -5.23 -20.72
CA PHE A 322 2.81 -4.93 -21.41
C PHE A 322 3.77 -4.13 -20.52
N ILE A 323 3.30 -3.01 -19.97
CA ILE A 323 4.11 -2.18 -19.05
C ILE A 323 4.52 -2.98 -17.82
N GLY A 324 3.61 -3.78 -17.26
CA GLY A 324 3.89 -4.68 -16.16
C GLY A 324 5.07 -5.62 -16.44
N LEU A 325 5.09 -6.31 -17.59
CA LEU A 325 6.21 -7.18 -17.99
C LEU A 325 7.50 -6.39 -18.20
N CYS A 326 7.43 -5.23 -18.85
CA CYS A 326 8.58 -4.39 -19.15
C CYS A 326 9.24 -3.82 -17.88
N GLU A 327 8.50 -3.63 -16.80
CA GLU A 327 9.06 -3.17 -15.52
C GLU A 327 9.79 -4.26 -14.72
N MET A 328 9.61 -5.55 -15.05
CA MET A 328 10.20 -6.66 -14.28
C MET A 328 11.72 -6.78 -14.46
N SER A 329 12.17 -7.12 -15.67
CA SER A 329 13.60 -7.22 -16.00
C SER A 329 13.83 -7.26 -17.52
N HIS A 330 15.03 -6.88 -17.96
CA HIS A 330 15.43 -7.01 -19.37
C HIS A 330 15.30 -8.46 -19.88
N LYS A 331 15.61 -9.46 -19.03
CA LYS A 331 15.46 -10.87 -19.39
C LYS A 331 14.01 -11.24 -19.70
N VAL A 332 13.05 -10.72 -18.93
CA VAL A 332 11.62 -10.92 -19.18
C VAL A 332 11.22 -10.32 -20.52
N ILE A 333 11.69 -9.11 -20.85
CA ILE A 333 11.39 -8.49 -22.15
C ILE A 333 11.91 -9.38 -23.30
N ILE A 334 13.16 -9.84 -23.21
CA ILE A 334 13.80 -10.64 -24.25
C ILE A 334 13.13 -12.02 -24.41
N GLN A 335 12.84 -12.70 -23.30
CA GLN A 335 12.35 -14.08 -23.33
C GLN A 335 10.84 -14.20 -23.54
N ILE A 336 10.08 -13.19 -23.09
CA ILE A 336 8.61 -13.26 -23.02
C ILE A 336 7.96 -12.24 -23.96
N VAL A 337 8.47 -11.00 -24.00
CA VAL A 337 7.84 -9.93 -24.78
C VAL A 337 8.24 -9.99 -26.25
N PHE A 338 9.54 -10.17 -26.56
CA PHE A 338 10.03 -10.21 -27.96
C PHE A 338 9.26 -11.20 -28.85
N PRO A 339 9.01 -12.46 -28.43
CA PRO A 339 8.25 -13.41 -29.24
C PRO A 339 6.81 -12.97 -29.57
N LEU A 340 6.25 -12.02 -28.82
CA LEU A 340 4.88 -11.54 -29.00
C LEU A 340 4.80 -10.27 -29.87
N ILE A 341 5.91 -9.56 -30.10
CA ILE A 341 5.90 -8.24 -30.75
C ILE A 341 5.35 -8.29 -32.17
N LYS A 342 5.75 -9.30 -32.96
CA LYS A 342 5.26 -9.47 -34.33
C LYS A 342 3.74 -9.60 -34.37
N GLN A 343 3.19 -10.48 -33.52
CA GLN A 343 1.74 -10.70 -33.40
C GLN A 343 1.01 -9.46 -32.89
N LEU A 344 1.58 -8.74 -31.91
CA LEU A 344 1.02 -7.49 -31.42
C LEU A 344 0.96 -6.42 -32.53
N GLY A 345 1.98 -6.35 -33.38
CA GLY A 345 2.02 -5.42 -34.51
C GLY A 345 0.90 -5.65 -35.52
N GLU A 346 0.57 -6.91 -35.81
CA GLU A 346 -0.56 -7.27 -36.66
C GLU A 346 -1.90 -6.85 -36.02
N GLN A 347 -2.05 -7.04 -34.70
CA GLN A 347 -3.27 -6.67 -33.97
C GLN A 347 -3.45 -5.15 -33.84
N ILE A 348 -2.37 -4.39 -33.58
CA ILE A 348 -2.42 -2.93 -33.41
C ILE A 348 -2.84 -2.22 -34.71
N GLN A 349 -2.47 -2.77 -35.87
CA GLN A 349 -2.89 -2.26 -37.17
C GLN A 349 -4.41 -2.37 -37.41
N LEU A 350 -5.11 -3.23 -36.67
CA LEU A 350 -6.57 -3.40 -36.78
C LEU A 350 -7.34 -2.43 -35.87
N ILE A 351 -6.66 -1.64 -35.04
CA ILE A 351 -7.30 -0.69 -34.13
C ILE A 351 -7.85 0.50 -34.93
N SER A 352 -9.14 0.76 -34.83
CA SER A 352 -9.78 1.91 -35.49
C SER A 352 -9.46 3.27 -34.84
N ASP A 353 -9.14 3.26 -33.54
CA ASP A 353 -8.74 4.44 -32.77
C ASP A 353 -7.24 4.74 -32.99
N ILE A 354 -6.97 5.82 -33.71
CA ILE A 354 -5.61 6.24 -34.10
C ILE A 354 -4.80 6.68 -32.88
N GLU A 355 -5.39 7.42 -31.94
CA GLU A 355 -4.69 7.94 -30.76
C GLU A 355 -4.25 6.78 -29.86
N LEU A 356 -5.14 5.82 -29.65
CA LEU A 356 -4.86 4.58 -28.93
C LEU A 356 -3.73 3.77 -29.59
N SER A 357 -3.82 3.57 -30.90
CA SER A 357 -2.82 2.82 -31.68
C SER A 357 -1.44 3.47 -31.58
N GLN A 358 -1.35 4.78 -31.78
CA GLN A 358 -0.10 5.53 -31.67
C GLN A 358 0.52 5.40 -30.27
N LYS A 359 -0.27 5.58 -29.22
CA LYS A 359 0.22 5.52 -27.83
C LYS A 359 0.79 4.14 -27.47
N ILE A 360 0.14 3.06 -27.92
CA ILE A 360 0.64 1.69 -27.72
C ILE A 360 1.92 1.47 -28.55
N THR A 361 1.95 1.96 -29.78
CA THR A 361 3.13 1.81 -30.65
C THR A 361 4.36 2.51 -30.08
N GLU A 362 4.22 3.75 -29.60
CA GLU A 362 5.31 4.51 -28.98
C GLU A 362 5.89 3.78 -27.77
N ILE A 363 5.04 3.22 -26.90
CA ILE A 363 5.50 2.55 -25.69
C ILE A 363 6.23 1.24 -26.03
N VAL A 364 5.71 0.48 -26.99
CA VAL A 364 6.32 -0.78 -27.43
C VAL A 364 7.71 -0.51 -28.02
N VAL A 365 7.80 0.45 -28.94
CA VAL A 365 9.06 0.84 -29.56
C VAL A 365 10.07 1.29 -28.50
N LYS A 366 9.67 2.15 -27.56
CA LYS A 366 10.55 2.60 -26.47
C LYS A 366 11.18 1.44 -25.69
N TYR A 367 10.36 0.53 -25.15
CA TYR A 367 10.86 -0.55 -24.29
C TYR A 367 11.62 -1.63 -25.08
N VAL A 368 11.12 -1.99 -26.26
CA VAL A 368 11.76 -3.01 -27.12
C VAL A 368 13.10 -2.51 -27.65
N THR A 369 13.20 -1.25 -28.09
CA THR A 369 14.46 -0.65 -28.55
C THR A 369 15.52 -0.66 -27.45
N ILE A 370 15.17 -0.23 -26.23
CA ILE A 370 16.10 -0.23 -25.08
C ILE A 370 16.57 -1.65 -24.76
N ALA A 371 15.66 -2.62 -24.72
CA ALA A 371 16.01 -4.02 -24.45
C ALA A 371 16.85 -4.63 -25.57
N TYR A 372 16.55 -4.34 -26.84
CA TYR A 372 17.28 -4.86 -27.99
C TYR A 372 18.73 -4.38 -27.99
N ARG A 373 18.96 -3.08 -27.74
CA ARG A 373 20.29 -2.48 -27.61
C ARG A 373 21.11 -3.11 -26.48
N SER A 374 20.48 -3.46 -25.36
CA SER A 374 21.18 -4.09 -24.23
C SER A 374 21.76 -5.47 -24.54
N VAL A 375 21.26 -6.13 -25.60
CA VAL A 375 21.72 -7.46 -26.05
C VAL A 375 22.66 -7.35 -27.25
N HIS A 376 22.42 -6.40 -28.14
CA HIS A 376 23.17 -6.21 -29.37
C HIS A 376 24.00 -4.92 -29.24
N ASN A 377 25.19 -5.05 -28.64
CA ASN A 377 26.15 -3.96 -28.40
C ASN A 377 26.77 -3.36 -29.68
N ASP A 378 26.38 -3.84 -30.86
CA ASP A 378 27.05 -3.54 -32.12
C ASP A 378 26.36 -2.41 -32.89
N ASN A 379 27.16 -1.50 -33.44
CA ASN A 379 26.74 -0.41 -34.34
C ASN A 379 26.17 -0.89 -35.69
N GLU A 380 26.19 -2.20 -35.96
CA GLU A 380 25.59 -2.80 -37.16
C GLU A 380 24.23 -3.41 -36.82
N THR A 381 23.19 -2.63 -37.06
CA THR A 381 21.82 -3.12 -36.95
C THR A 381 21.56 -4.11 -38.09
N ASN A 382 21.48 -5.41 -37.79
CA ASN A 382 21.10 -6.41 -38.80
C ASN A 382 19.61 -6.29 -39.13
N GLU A 383 19.32 -5.53 -40.18
CA GLU A 383 17.95 -5.24 -40.64
C GLU A 383 17.15 -6.52 -40.84
N LYS A 384 17.71 -7.54 -41.49
CA LYS A 384 17.04 -8.81 -41.73
C LYS A 384 16.57 -9.47 -40.42
N LYS A 385 17.40 -9.43 -39.38
CA LYS A 385 17.07 -9.98 -38.06
C LYS A 385 15.97 -9.20 -37.35
N LEU A 386 15.96 -7.86 -37.46
CA LEU A 386 14.87 -7.04 -36.90
C LEU A 386 13.51 -7.38 -37.51
N TYR A 387 13.45 -7.58 -38.83
CA TYR A 387 12.21 -7.96 -39.51
C TYR A 387 11.78 -9.39 -39.16
N GLU A 388 12.72 -10.31 -38.95
CA GLU A 388 12.45 -11.67 -38.46
C GLU A 388 11.85 -11.64 -37.03
N ASP A 389 12.47 -10.88 -36.13
CA ASP A 389 12.09 -10.84 -34.70
C ASP A 389 10.81 -10.01 -34.44
N PHE A 390 10.63 -8.87 -35.11
CA PHE A 390 9.60 -7.88 -34.77
C PHE A 390 8.55 -7.63 -35.86
N GLY A 391 8.71 -8.21 -37.05
CA GLY A 391 7.77 -8.08 -38.16
C GLY A 391 7.78 -6.70 -38.84
N SER A 392 7.03 -6.58 -39.93
CA SER A 392 7.05 -5.38 -40.81
C SER A 392 6.51 -4.11 -40.16
N TYR A 393 5.68 -4.23 -39.12
CA TYR A 393 5.12 -3.07 -38.42
C TYR A 393 6.13 -2.40 -37.48
N PHE A 394 6.74 -3.19 -36.58
CA PHE A 394 7.61 -2.65 -35.54
C PHE A 394 9.08 -2.55 -35.95
N ALA A 395 9.58 -3.43 -36.83
CA ALA A 395 10.98 -3.41 -37.27
C ALA A 395 11.46 -2.02 -37.77
N PRO A 396 10.76 -1.33 -38.69
CA PRO A 396 11.22 -0.02 -39.15
C PRO A 396 11.21 1.06 -38.04
N LEU A 397 10.24 1.00 -37.13
CA LEU A 397 10.11 1.96 -36.03
C LEU A 397 11.22 1.76 -34.98
N ILE A 398 11.56 0.51 -34.68
CA ILE A 398 12.64 0.13 -33.77
C ILE A 398 13.99 0.51 -34.39
N GLN A 399 14.20 0.23 -35.68
CA GLN A 399 15.40 0.62 -36.41
C GLN A 399 15.61 2.14 -36.38
N HIS A 400 14.56 2.92 -36.64
CA HIS A 400 14.62 4.38 -36.56
C HIS A 400 15.00 4.86 -35.15
N ASN A 401 14.40 4.30 -34.10
CA ASN A 401 14.73 4.67 -32.71
C ASN A 401 16.13 4.24 -32.28
N LEU A 402 16.66 3.12 -32.80
CA LEU A 402 18.05 2.72 -32.55
C LEU A 402 19.02 3.76 -33.10
N ILE A 403 18.76 4.31 -34.29
CA ILE A 403 19.59 5.36 -34.91
C ILE A 403 19.55 6.65 -34.10
N LEU A 404 18.39 7.05 -33.58
CA LEU A 404 18.25 8.27 -32.75
C LEU A 404 18.94 8.18 -31.39
N LEU A 405 19.26 6.97 -30.93
CA LEU A 405 19.90 6.70 -29.64
C LEU A 405 21.42 6.50 -29.74
N LEU A 406 21.98 6.53 -30.95
CA LEU A 406 23.42 6.61 -31.26
C LEU A 406 23.89 8.06 -31.20
#